data_AF-A0A1Y1Q2U7-F1
#
_entry.id   AF-A0A1Y1Q2U7-F1
#
_cell.length_a   1.000
_cell.length_b   1.000
_cell.length_c   1.000
_cell.angle_alpha   90.00
_cell.angle_beta   90.00
_cell.angle_gamma   90.00
#
_symmetry.space_group_name_H-M   'P 1'
#
loop_
_entity.id
_entity.type
_entity.pdbx_description
1 polymer ?
#
loop_
_entity_poly.entity_id
_entity_poly.type
_entity_poly.pdbx_seq_one_letter_code
_entity_poly.pdbx_strand_id
1 'polypeptide(L)'
;MTGLFQSKGQPVISVDAKKRELIGDFKNAGEEWRPKKNPEKVRRYDFKDDELGHGIPYGVYDITANQGWVRVGIDGNTAEFAGETIRHWWNQMGVRQYNHAEELLITADGGGSNGSRNRRWKVCLQKLAAETGLKISVCHFPPGTSKWNKIEHRRFCHITPNWRGKPLVSHETMVSLIGGTTTGKGLKIEAHLEANQYETGIKISDRELAALNLDIFHGEWNYFISPRKRH
;
A
#
# COMPACT_ATOMS: atom_id res chain seq x y z
N MET A 1 16.34 10.38 -9.02
CA MET A 1 15.96 9.03 -9.48
C MET A 1 14.59 9.00 -10.18
N THR A 2 13.53 9.55 -9.59
CA THR A 2 12.17 9.54 -10.19
C THR A 2 12.11 10.04 -11.65
N GLY A 3 12.65 11.23 -11.94
CA GLY A 3 12.59 11.78 -13.32
C GLY A 3 13.30 10.91 -14.37
N LEU A 4 14.37 10.20 -13.97
CA LEU A 4 15.09 9.29 -14.85
C LEU A 4 14.22 8.08 -15.23
N PHE A 5 13.58 7.45 -14.24
CA PHE A 5 12.65 6.34 -14.48
C PHE A 5 11.50 6.77 -15.37
N GLN A 6 10.89 7.92 -15.08
CA GLN A 6 9.79 8.46 -15.87
C GLN A 6 10.20 8.75 -17.33
N SER A 7 11.39 9.33 -17.54
CA SER A 7 11.90 9.59 -18.90
C SER A 7 12.16 8.32 -19.71
N LYS A 8 12.42 7.19 -19.04
CA LYS A 8 12.60 5.86 -19.64
C LYS A 8 11.27 5.07 -19.76
N GLY A 9 10.14 5.69 -19.43
CA GLY A 9 8.83 5.01 -19.43
C GLY A 9 8.69 3.93 -18.35
N GLN A 10 9.53 3.96 -17.31
CA GLN A 10 9.52 2.97 -16.23
C GLN A 10 8.54 3.39 -15.11
N PRO A 11 7.82 2.45 -14.51
CA PRO A 11 6.89 2.74 -13.41
C PRO A 11 7.60 3.31 -12.18
N VAL A 12 6.96 4.30 -11.56
CA VAL A 12 7.38 4.86 -10.27
C VAL A 12 6.20 4.87 -9.32
N ILE A 13 6.29 4.06 -8.27
CA ILE A 13 5.24 3.92 -7.27
C ILE A 13 5.68 4.39 -5.89
N SER A 14 4.72 4.94 -5.16
CA SER A 14 4.83 5.29 -3.75
C SER A 14 3.90 4.38 -2.96
N VAL A 15 4.41 3.75 -1.90
CA VAL A 15 3.68 2.73 -1.15
C VAL A 15 3.68 3.02 0.34
N ASP A 16 2.56 2.74 1.00
CA ASP A 16 2.41 2.87 2.44
C ASP A 16 1.13 2.17 2.95
N ALA A 17 1.12 1.83 4.24
CA ALA A 17 -0.03 1.31 4.96
C ALA A 17 -0.68 2.42 5.80
N LYS A 18 -1.99 2.62 5.63
CA LYS A 18 -2.75 3.48 6.53
C LYS A 18 -2.98 2.78 7.87
N LYS A 19 -3.26 3.60 8.90
CA LYS A 19 -3.73 3.14 10.22
C LYS A 19 -4.84 2.10 10.07
N ARG A 20 -4.81 1.10 10.96
CA ARG A 20 -5.91 0.15 11.18
C ARG A 20 -7.17 0.90 11.63
N GLU A 21 -8.27 0.65 10.95
CA GLU A 21 -9.60 1.17 11.30
C GLU A 21 -10.49 0.02 11.78
N LEU A 22 -11.33 0.29 12.78
CA LEU A 22 -12.33 -0.69 13.24
C LEU A 22 -13.48 -0.76 12.23
N ILE A 23 -13.99 -1.97 11.98
CA ILE A 23 -15.16 -2.19 11.13
C ILE A 23 -16.37 -2.39 12.02
N GLY A 24 -17.40 -1.58 11.80
CA GLY A 24 -18.61 -1.52 12.60
C GLY A 24 -19.20 -0.11 12.61
N ASP A 25 -20.30 0.05 13.35
CA ASP A 25 -20.98 1.31 13.58
C ASP A 25 -20.24 2.21 14.58
N PHE A 26 -18.95 2.43 14.37
CA PHE A 26 -18.12 3.30 15.21
C PHE A 26 -18.18 4.76 14.77
N LYS A 27 -17.95 5.66 15.73
CA LYS A 27 -17.93 7.10 15.46
C LYS A 27 -16.69 7.44 14.63
N ASN A 28 -16.91 7.89 13.39
CA ASN A 28 -15.86 8.47 12.56
C ASN A 28 -15.89 10.01 12.65
N ALA A 29 -14.72 10.65 12.65
CA ALA A 29 -14.63 12.10 12.78
C ALA A 29 -15.13 12.82 11.50
N GLY A 30 -15.72 14.00 11.68
CA GLY A 30 -16.27 14.83 10.60
C GLY A 30 -17.80 14.86 10.57
N GLU A 31 -18.34 15.54 9.57
CA GLU A 31 -19.76 15.80 9.42
C GLU A 31 -20.22 15.46 8.01
N GLU A 32 -21.43 14.91 7.90
CA GLU A 32 -22.11 14.64 6.64
C GLU A 32 -23.54 15.19 6.67
N TRP A 33 -23.98 15.72 5.52
CA TRP A 33 -25.35 16.19 5.34
C TRP A 33 -26.35 15.03 5.42
N ARG A 34 -27.30 15.13 6.36
CA ARG A 34 -28.40 14.18 6.49
C ARG A 34 -29.74 14.89 6.72
N PRO A 35 -30.86 14.23 6.38
CA PRO A 35 -32.19 14.72 6.72
C PRO A 35 -32.30 15.03 8.21
N LYS A 36 -32.97 16.15 8.53
CA LYS A 36 -33.17 16.61 9.90
C LYS A 36 -33.86 15.51 10.73
N LYS A 37 -33.39 15.30 11.97
CA LYS A 37 -33.85 14.27 12.93
C LYS A 37 -33.55 12.81 12.54
N ASN A 38 -32.69 12.56 11.54
CA ASN A 38 -32.27 11.22 11.18
C ASN A 38 -30.73 11.05 11.29
N PRO A 39 -30.15 11.18 12.50
CA PRO A 39 -28.72 10.96 12.69
C PRO A 39 -28.39 9.47 12.54
N GLU A 40 -27.19 9.19 12.06
CA GLU A 40 -26.67 7.82 12.07
C GLU A 40 -26.31 7.43 13.50
N LYS A 41 -26.82 6.28 13.95
CA LYS A 41 -26.51 5.76 15.28
C LYS A 41 -25.13 5.09 15.22
N VAL A 42 -24.29 5.41 16.20
CA VAL A 42 -22.95 4.84 16.34
C VAL A 42 -22.72 4.41 17.78
N ARG A 43 -21.89 3.38 17.98
CA ARG A 43 -21.41 2.94 19.29
C ARG A 43 -20.59 4.06 19.92
N ARG A 44 -20.80 4.26 21.22
CA ARG A 44 -20.05 5.23 22.03
C ARG A 44 -18.62 4.75 22.35
N TYR A 45 -18.42 3.44 22.39
CA TYR A 45 -17.16 2.81 22.75
C TYR A 45 -16.63 1.99 21.58
N ASP A 46 -15.34 2.13 21.33
CA ASP A 46 -14.62 1.51 20.21
C ASP A 46 -14.07 0.13 20.59
N PHE A 47 -14.94 -0.76 21.08
CA PHE A 47 -14.58 -2.15 21.28
C PHE A 47 -14.60 -2.88 19.95
N LYS A 48 -13.50 -3.57 19.63
CA LYS A 48 -13.43 -4.40 18.43
C LYS A 48 -14.61 -5.36 18.41
N ASP A 49 -15.33 -5.36 17.30
CA ASP A 49 -16.38 -6.36 17.06
C ASP A 49 -15.70 -7.67 16.66
N ASP A 50 -16.02 -8.77 17.33
CA ASP A 50 -15.34 -10.04 17.11
C ASP A 50 -15.64 -10.65 15.73
N GLU A 51 -16.80 -10.32 15.15
CA GLU A 51 -17.21 -10.79 13.81
C GLU A 51 -16.65 -9.89 12.71
N LEU A 52 -16.76 -8.56 12.86
CA LEU A 52 -16.34 -7.61 11.81
C LEU A 52 -14.86 -7.23 11.89
N GLY A 53 -14.28 -7.22 13.08
CA GLY A 53 -12.88 -6.95 13.31
C GLY A 53 -12.40 -5.57 12.85
N HIS A 54 -11.41 -5.55 11.96
CA HIS A 54 -10.73 -4.34 11.50
C HIS A 54 -10.38 -4.40 10.02
N GLY A 55 -10.03 -3.25 9.45
CA GLY A 55 -9.51 -3.11 8.09
C GLY A 55 -8.20 -2.33 8.07
N ILE A 56 -7.23 -2.80 7.30
CA ILE A 56 -5.93 -2.14 7.09
C ILE A 56 -5.78 -1.81 5.61
N PRO A 57 -5.90 -0.52 5.22
CA PRO A 57 -5.62 -0.10 3.85
C PRO A 57 -4.12 -0.11 3.58
N TYR A 58 -3.66 -0.91 2.64
CA TYR A 58 -2.33 -0.79 2.06
C TYR A 58 -2.44 -0.23 0.64
N GLY A 59 -1.58 0.72 0.31
CA GLY A 59 -1.70 1.47 -0.93
C GLY A 59 -0.46 1.45 -1.82
N VAL A 60 -0.73 1.41 -3.12
CA VAL A 60 0.20 1.76 -4.20
C VAL A 60 -0.30 3.01 -4.94
N TYR A 61 0.48 4.08 -4.95
CA TYR A 61 0.21 5.27 -5.76
C TYR A 61 1.22 5.33 -6.91
N ASP A 62 0.72 5.17 -8.12
CA ASP A 62 1.50 5.39 -9.34
C ASP A 62 1.64 6.90 -9.57
N ILE A 63 2.87 7.38 -9.40
CA ILE A 63 3.22 8.81 -9.48
C ILE A 63 3.17 9.29 -10.94
N THR A 64 3.41 8.42 -11.91
CA THR A 64 3.48 8.75 -13.33
C THR A 64 2.09 8.77 -13.95
N ALA A 65 1.29 7.73 -13.71
CA ALA A 65 -0.07 7.61 -14.23
C ALA A 65 -1.12 8.39 -13.41
N ASN A 66 -0.75 8.88 -12.21
CA ASN A 66 -1.67 9.49 -11.25
C ASN A 66 -2.85 8.56 -10.90
N GLN A 67 -2.53 7.29 -10.64
CA GLN A 67 -3.49 6.23 -10.33
C GLN A 67 -3.20 5.61 -8.95
N GLY A 68 -4.25 5.24 -8.23
CA GLY A 68 -4.16 4.60 -6.93
C GLY A 68 -4.72 3.18 -6.95
N TRP A 69 -4.05 2.28 -6.25
CA TRP A 69 -4.52 0.93 -5.97
C TRP A 69 -4.49 0.64 -4.48
N VAL A 70 -5.59 0.15 -3.92
CA VAL A 70 -5.73 -0.11 -2.49
C VAL A 70 -6.12 -1.57 -2.30
N ARG A 71 -5.47 -2.22 -1.34
CA ARG A 71 -6.02 -3.43 -0.75
C ARG A 71 -6.37 -3.18 0.70
N VAL A 72 -7.53 -3.66 1.12
CA VAL A 72 -7.98 -3.61 2.51
C VAL A 72 -7.76 -4.99 3.10
N GLY A 73 -6.77 -5.14 3.96
CA GLY A 73 -6.49 -6.40 4.66
C GLY A 73 -7.32 -6.51 5.94
N ILE A 74 -7.85 -7.70 6.22
CA ILE A 74 -8.62 -7.99 7.43
C ILE A 74 -7.77 -8.53 8.60
N ASP A 75 -6.50 -8.84 8.32
CA ASP A 75 -5.54 -9.43 9.26
C ASP A 75 -4.39 -8.43 9.62
N GLY A 76 -3.14 -8.88 9.73
CA GLY A 76 -2.00 -8.06 10.10
C GLY A 76 -1.43 -7.22 8.96
N ASN A 77 -0.84 -6.06 9.30
CA ASN A 77 -0.01 -5.31 8.36
C ASN A 77 1.37 -5.99 8.23
N THR A 78 1.45 -7.02 7.39
CA THR A 78 2.69 -7.81 7.18
C THR A 78 3.43 -7.39 5.92
N ALA A 79 4.71 -7.73 5.85
CA ALA A 79 5.52 -7.53 4.64
C ALA A 79 4.97 -8.31 3.43
N GLU A 80 4.33 -9.45 3.67
CA GLU A 80 3.67 -10.22 2.60
C GLU A 80 2.44 -9.52 2.09
N PHE A 81 1.61 -8.97 2.98
CA PHE A 81 0.47 -8.17 2.55
C PHE A 81 0.91 -6.96 1.70
N ALA A 82 2.00 -6.29 2.09
CA ALA A 82 2.59 -5.19 1.32
C ALA A 82 3.07 -5.66 -0.08
N GLY A 83 3.82 -6.77 -0.13
CA GLY A 83 4.32 -7.34 -1.38
C GLY A 83 3.20 -7.81 -2.31
N GLU A 84 2.21 -8.51 -1.78
CA GLU A 84 1.02 -8.95 -2.52
C GLU A 84 0.22 -7.77 -3.05
N THR A 85 0.10 -6.69 -2.26
CA THR A 85 -0.59 -5.49 -2.73
C THR A 85 0.08 -4.88 -3.97
N ILE A 86 1.41 -4.89 -4.04
CA ILE A 86 2.16 -4.42 -5.21
C ILE A 86 2.05 -5.41 -6.37
N ARG A 87 2.12 -6.72 -6.10
CA ARG A 87 1.92 -7.77 -7.12
C ARG A 87 0.57 -7.65 -7.80
N HIS A 88 -0.49 -7.45 -7.02
CA HIS A 88 -1.84 -7.25 -7.54
C HIS A 88 -1.97 -5.96 -8.33
N TRP A 89 -1.42 -4.84 -7.85
CA TRP A 89 -1.35 -3.60 -8.62
C TRP A 89 -0.67 -3.81 -9.98
N TRP A 90 0.48 -4.50 -10.00
CA TRP A 90 1.20 -4.79 -11.24
C TRP A 90 0.34 -5.60 -12.21
N ASN A 91 -0.28 -6.69 -11.75
CA ASN A 91 -1.06 -7.58 -12.61
C ASN A 91 -2.34 -6.93 -13.16
N GLN A 92 -2.97 -6.03 -12.39
CA GLN A 92 -4.25 -5.40 -12.78
C GLN A 92 -4.04 -4.11 -13.57
N MET A 93 -3.07 -3.29 -13.19
CA MET A 93 -2.86 -1.96 -13.73
C MET A 93 -1.47 -1.83 -14.38
N GLY A 94 -0.42 -2.16 -13.64
CA GLY A 94 0.97 -1.86 -14.02
C GLY A 94 1.40 -2.51 -15.35
N VAL A 95 1.15 -3.81 -15.53
CA VAL A 95 1.60 -4.56 -16.71
C VAL A 95 0.99 -4.07 -18.02
N ARG A 96 -0.26 -3.58 -17.97
CA ARG A 96 -0.94 -3.02 -19.14
C ARG A 96 -0.41 -1.63 -19.49
N GLN A 97 -0.11 -0.83 -18.47
CA GLN A 97 0.37 0.54 -18.61
C GLN A 97 1.87 0.60 -18.97
N TYR A 98 2.65 -0.36 -18.49
CA TYR A 98 4.11 -0.42 -18.62
C TYR A 98 4.56 -1.78 -19.20
N ASN A 99 3.99 -2.15 -20.34
CA ASN A 99 4.24 -3.44 -21.01
C ASN A 99 5.70 -3.68 -21.44
N HIS A 100 6.52 -2.64 -21.50
CA HIS A 100 7.95 -2.70 -21.82
C HIS A 100 8.84 -2.28 -20.64
N ALA A 101 8.32 -2.26 -19.42
CA ALA A 101 9.14 -1.96 -18.25
C ALA A 101 10.15 -3.06 -17.97
N GLU A 102 11.35 -2.64 -17.65
CA GLU A 102 12.47 -3.48 -17.18
C GLU A 102 12.82 -3.16 -15.73
N GLU A 103 12.43 -1.96 -15.25
CA GLU A 103 12.76 -1.46 -13.93
C GLU A 103 11.51 -0.91 -13.24
N LEU A 104 11.43 -1.07 -11.91
CA LEU A 104 10.39 -0.48 -11.07
C LEU A 104 11.04 0.32 -9.94
N LEU A 105 10.66 1.59 -9.79
CA LEU A 105 11.06 2.39 -8.63
C LEU A 105 9.95 2.42 -7.58
N ILE A 106 10.27 1.98 -6.36
CA ILE A 106 9.40 2.01 -5.20
C ILE A 106 9.93 3.04 -4.20
N THR A 107 9.12 4.02 -3.85
CA THR A 107 9.37 4.91 -2.71
C THR A 107 8.50 4.49 -1.52
N ALA A 108 9.11 4.25 -0.37
CA ALA A 108 8.42 3.76 0.82
C ALA A 108 8.93 4.47 2.07
N ASP A 109 8.12 4.47 3.12
CA ASP A 109 8.61 4.86 4.44
C ASP A 109 9.52 3.78 5.03
N GLY A 110 10.36 4.15 6.00
CA GLY A 110 11.35 3.25 6.58
C GLY A 110 10.82 2.27 7.63
N GLY A 111 9.52 2.29 7.95
CA GLY A 111 8.93 1.58 9.09
C GLY A 111 7.90 0.50 8.71
N GLY A 112 7.51 -0.34 9.67
CA GLY A 112 6.39 -1.29 9.50
C GLY A 112 6.65 -2.42 8.49
N SER A 113 5.60 -2.76 7.72
CA SER A 113 5.58 -3.89 6.78
C SER A 113 6.54 -3.73 5.61
N ASN A 114 6.78 -2.49 5.18
CA ASN A 114 7.69 -2.13 4.09
C ASN A 114 9.01 -1.53 4.60
N GLY A 115 9.36 -1.68 5.88
CA GLY A 115 10.54 -1.03 6.44
C GLY A 115 11.87 -1.53 5.85
N SER A 116 12.88 -0.65 5.82
CA SER A 116 14.19 -0.93 5.18
C SER A 116 14.98 -2.08 5.84
N ARG A 117 14.77 -2.29 7.14
CA ARG A 117 15.36 -3.40 7.92
C ARG A 117 14.54 -4.69 7.87
N ASN A 118 13.35 -4.64 7.29
CA ASN A 118 12.45 -5.80 7.24
C ASN A 118 12.97 -6.81 6.21
N ARG A 119 13.50 -7.94 6.69
CA ARG A 119 14.03 -9.00 5.83
C ARG A 119 12.94 -9.64 4.97
N ARG A 120 11.74 -9.82 5.53
CA ARG A 120 10.63 -10.44 4.82
C ARG A 120 10.13 -9.56 3.68
N TRP A 121 10.14 -8.25 3.85
CA TRP A 121 9.87 -7.28 2.78
C TRP A 121 10.81 -7.48 1.58
N LYS A 122 12.12 -7.62 1.83
CA LYS A 122 13.12 -7.89 0.79
C LYS A 122 12.87 -9.24 0.09
N VAL A 123 12.49 -10.28 0.84
CA VAL A 123 12.12 -11.58 0.28
C VAL A 123 10.88 -11.48 -0.62
N CYS A 124 9.84 -10.76 -0.19
CA CYS A 124 8.64 -10.53 -1.00
C CYS A 124 8.96 -9.78 -2.29
N LEU A 125 9.80 -8.74 -2.22
CA LEU A 125 10.25 -8.02 -3.40
C LEU A 125 11.10 -8.88 -4.32
N GLN A 126 11.93 -9.79 -3.80
CA GLN A 126 12.67 -10.74 -4.63
C GLN A 126 11.75 -11.70 -5.38
N LYS A 127 10.68 -12.19 -4.73
CA LYS A 127 9.65 -13.01 -5.39
C LYS A 127 8.97 -12.22 -6.50
N LEU A 128 8.54 -10.99 -6.21
CA LEU A 128 7.94 -10.09 -7.19
C LEU A 128 8.88 -9.83 -8.38
N ALA A 129 10.16 -9.54 -8.14
CA ALA A 129 11.16 -9.34 -9.19
C ALA A 129 11.33 -10.60 -10.04
N ALA A 130 11.38 -11.78 -9.42
CA ALA A 130 11.50 -13.05 -10.14
C ALA A 130 10.27 -13.39 -10.99
N GLU A 131 9.07 -13.03 -10.53
CA GLU A 131 7.81 -13.25 -11.26
C GLU A 131 7.63 -12.28 -12.43
N THR A 132 7.94 -11.00 -12.20
CA THR A 132 7.70 -9.92 -13.17
C THR A 132 8.86 -9.72 -14.13
N GLY A 133 10.07 -10.17 -13.78
CA GLY A 133 11.29 -9.85 -14.51
C GLY A 133 11.82 -8.44 -14.28
N LEU A 134 11.15 -7.63 -13.45
CA LEU A 134 11.54 -6.24 -13.19
C LEU A 134 12.71 -6.16 -12.21
N LYS A 135 13.67 -5.28 -12.51
CA LYS A 135 14.64 -4.81 -11.52
C LYS A 135 13.97 -3.80 -10.61
N ILE A 136 13.87 -4.12 -9.32
CA ILE A 136 13.20 -3.27 -8.34
C ILE A 136 14.22 -2.39 -7.63
N SER A 137 14.04 -1.07 -7.73
CA SER A 137 14.79 -0.08 -6.97
C SER A 137 13.94 0.40 -5.80
N VAL A 138 14.43 0.29 -4.57
CA VAL A 138 13.70 0.75 -3.38
C VAL A 138 14.42 1.95 -2.76
N CYS A 139 13.70 3.05 -2.62
CA CYS A 139 14.14 4.26 -1.96
C CYS A 139 13.30 4.50 -0.71
N HIS A 140 13.93 4.41 0.46
CA HIS A 140 13.29 4.74 1.72
C HIS A 140 13.49 6.21 2.08
N PHE A 141 12.42 6.83 2.56
CA PHE A 141 12.51 8.14 3.18
C PHE A 141 13.22 8.05 4.54
N PRO A 142 14.08 9.02 4.91
CA PRO A 142 14.70 9.08 6.23
C PRO A 142 13.65 9.06 7.37
N PRO A 143 14.03 8.61 8.59
CA PRO A 143 13.15 8.69 9.74
C PRO A 143 12.59 10.11 9.96
N GLY A 144 11.30 10.22 10.30
CA GLY A 144 10.63 11.51 10.50
C GLY A 144 10.23 12.26 9.23
N THR A 145 10.42 11.66 8.05
CA THR A 145 10.10 12.29 6.75
C THR A 145 8.94 11.62 6.02
N SER A 146 8.03 10.93 6.72
CA SER A 146 6.87 10.25 6.07
C SER A 146 5.96 11.21 5.31
N LYS A 147 5.88 12.47 5.76
CA LYS A 147 5.24 13.59 5.03
C LYS A 147 5.86 13.88 3.65
N TRP A 148 6.98 13.29 3.28
CA TRP A 148 7.54 13.45 1.94
C TRP A 148 7.16 12.27 1.01
N ASN A 149 6.54 11.23 1.57
CA ASN A 149 5.99 10.12 0.82
C ASN A 149 4.75 10.57 0.05
N LYS A 150 4.81 10.51 -1.28
CA LYS A 150 3.78 11.11 -2.15
C LYS A 150 2.39 10.49 -1.94
N ILE A 151 2.30 9.22 -1.55
CA ILE A 151 1.04 8.56 -1.25
C ILE A 151 0.28 9.20 -0.08
N GLU A 152 0.97 9.75 0.93
CA GLU A 152 0.31 10.47 2.03
C GLU A 152 -0.42 11.72 1.50
N HIS A 153 0.27 12.53 0.70
CA HIS A 153 -0.23 13.84 0.24
C HIS A 153 -1.02 13.86 -1.06
N ARG A 154 -0.93 12.80 -1.87
CA ARG A 154 -1.64 12.70 -3.15
C ARG A 154 -2.74 11.66 -3.15
N ARG A 155 -2.86 10.87 -2.09
CA ARG A 155 -3.88 9.83 -2.00
C ARG A 155 -4.56 9.76 -0.64
N PHE A 156 -3.83 9.50 0.45
CA PHE A 156 -4.49 9.32 1.75
C PHE A 156 -5.21 10.59 2.23
N CYS A 157 -4.69 11.77 1.89
CA CYS A 157 -5.35 13.06 2.11
C CYS A 157 -6.73 13.19 1.42
N HIS A 158 -6.98 12.46 0.34
CA HIS A 158 -8.25 12.47 -0.39
C HIS A 158 -9.19 11.35 0.06
N ILE A 159 -8.65 10.23 0.52
CA ILE A 159 -9.44 9.14 1.11
C ILE A 159 -10.03 9.57 2.46
N THR A 160 -9.28 10.30 3.30
CA THR A 160 -9.75 10.71 4.64
C THR A 160 -11.02 11.57 4.63
N PRO A 161 -11.19 12.54 3.71
CA PRO A 161 -12.46 13.24 3.55
C PRO A 161 -13.62 12.35 3.07
N ASN A 162 -13.35 11.29 2.31
CA ASN A 162 -14.42 10.53 1.64
C ASN A 162 -15.22 9.63 2.59
N TRP A 163 -14.63 9.25 3.73
CA TRP A 163 -15.31 8.50 4.79
C TRP A 163 -15.70 9.35 6.01
N ARG A 164 -15.52 10.68 5.96
CA ARG A 164 -15.74 11.57 7.11
C ARG A 164 -17.20 11.48 7.58
N GLY A 165 -17.41 11.36 8.89
CA GLY A 165 -18.75 11.24 9.47
C GLY A 165 -19.54 9.97 9.08
N LYS A 166 -18.93 9.04 8.33
CA LYS A 166 -19.54 7.75 7.96
C LYS A 166 -18.97 6.61 8.81
N PRO A 167 -19.81 5.77 9.43
CA PRO A 167 -19.36 4.54 10.04
C PRO A 167 -18.90 3.56 8.95
N LEU A 168 -17.80 2.85 9.22
CA LEU A 168 -17.30 1.78 8.35
C LEU A 168 -18.02 0.47 8.71
N VAL A 169 -19.32 0.40 8.44
CA VAL A 169 -20.20 -0.69 8.91
C VAL A 169 -19.83 -2.07 8.36
N SER A 170 -19.07 -2.13 7.27
CA SER A 170 -18.53 -3.37 6.70
C SER A 170 -17.22 -3.12 5.94
N HIS A 171 -16.46 -4.17 5.64
CA HIS A 171 -15.28 -4.06 4.79
C HIS A 171 -15.61 -3.57 3.38
N GLU A 172 -16.75 -3.97 2.82
CA GLU A 172 -17.23 -3.51 1.52
C GLU A 172 -17.53 -2.01 1.54
N THR A 173 -18.08 -1.51 2.65
CA THR A 173 -18.29 -0.07 2.84
C THR A 173 -16.96 0.67 2.79
N MET A 174 -15.94 0.16 3.49
CA MET A 174 -14.59 0.72 3.46
C MET A 174 -13.99 0.70 2.05
N VAL A 175 -14.07 -0.44 1.35
CA VAL A 175 -13.58 -0.59 -0.03
C VAL A 175 -14.29 0.38 -0.97
N SER A 176 -15.62 0.48 -0.89
CA SER A 176 -16.44 1.36 -1.72
C SER A 176 -16.11 2.84 -1.50
N LEU A 177 -15.98 3.27 -0.24
CA LEU A 177 -15.60 4.65 0.09
C LEU A 177 -14.19 4.98 -0.39
N ILE A 178 -13.25 4.04 -0.30
CA ILE A 178 -11.90 4.25 -0.82
C ILE A 178 -11.93 4.35 -2.35
N GLY A 179 -12.58 3.41 -3.05
CA GLY A 179 -12.67 3.38 -4.51
C GLY A 179 -13.44 4.58 -5.10
N GLY A 180 -14.42 5.11 -4.37
CA GLY A 180 -15.15 6.33 -4.76
C GLY A 180 -14.35 7.62 -4.66
N THR A 181 -13.09 7.58 -4.20
CA THR A 181 -12.26 8.78 -4.03
C THR A 181 -11.76 9.26 -5.39
N THR A 182 -12.20 10.45 -5.81
CA THR A 182 -11.73 11.12 -7.03
C THR A 182 -11.24 12.54 -6.73
N THR A 183 -10.39 13.10 -7.59
CA THR A 183 -9.93 14.49 -7.45
C THR A 183 -10.15 15.25 -8.75
N GLY A 184 -10.23 16.59 -8.68
CA GLY A 184 -10.31 17.44 -9.86
C GLY A 184 -9.11 17.32 -10.82
N LYS A 185 -8.00 16.70 -10.38
CA LYS A 185 -6.84 16.37 -11.22
C LYS A 185 -6.90 14.97 -11.82
N GLY A 186 -8.05 14.30 -11.75
CA GLY A 186 -8.29 13.00 -12.39
C GLY A 186 -7.72 11.80 -11.64
N LEU A 187 -7.39 11.92 -10.34
CA LEU A 187 -6.99 10.75 -9.54
C LEU A 187 -8.11 9.72 -9.55
N LYS A 188 -7.77 8.49 -9.96
CA LYS A 188 -8.65 7.32 -9.87
C LYS A 188 -8.06 6.33 -8.88
N ILE A 189 -8.90 5.78 -8.02
CA ILE A 189 -8.49 4.81 -7.03
C ILE A 189 -9.33 3.54 -7.22
N GLU A 190 -8.66 2.41 -7.41
CA GLU A 190 -9.27 1.09 -7.35
C GLU A 190 -8.97 0.48 -5.98
N ALA A 191 -9.98 -0.16 -5.38
CA ALA A 191 -9.90 -0.71 -4.03
C ALA A 191 -10.49 -2.11 -4.00
N HIS A 192 -9.80 -3.04 -3.34
CA HIS A 192 -10.23 -4.43 -3.23
C HIS A 192 -10.01 -4.96 -1.81
N LEU A 193 -10.88 -5.87 -1.38
CA LEU A 193 -10.71 -6.62 -0.15
C LEU A 193 -9.59 -7.66 -0.32
N GLU A 194 -8.78 -7.85 0.71
CA GLU A 194 -7.87 -8.99 0.85
C GLU A 194 -8.30 -9.79 2.08
N ALA A 195 -8.83 -10.98 1.82
CA ALA A 195 -9.30 -11.91 2.85
C ALA A 195 -8.24 -12.95 3.24
N ASN A 196 -7.10 -12.99 2.54
CA ASN A 196 -5.99 -13.86 2.90
C ASN A 196 -5.42 -13.49 4.27
N GLN A 197 -5.04 -14.52 5.02
CA GLN A 197 -4.36 -14.38 6.30
C GLN A 197 -2.85 -14.46 6.10
N TYR A 198 -2.10 -13.62 6.81
CA TYR A 198 -0.65 -13.59 6.68
C TYR A 198 0.00 -13.87 8.02
N GLU A 199 0.67 -15.01 8.12
CA GLU A 199 1.31 -15.42 9.36
C GLU A 199 2.36 -14.39 9.82
N THR A 200 2.21 -13.96 11.07
CA THR A 200 3.15 -13.01 11.71
C THR A 200 4.32 -13.73 12.37
N GLY A 201 5.43 -13.02 12.59
CA GLY A 201 6.56 -13.56 13.37
C GLY A 201 7.49 -14.52 12.61
N ILE A 202 7.27 -14.74 11.32
CA ILE A 202 8.20 -15.56 10.51
C ILE A 202 9.56 -14.89 10.44
N LYS A 203 10.58 -15.65 10.82
CA LYS A 203 11.98 -15.24 10.81
C LYS A 203 12.61 -15.65 9.48
N ILE A 204 13.29 -14.71 8.84
CA ILE A 204 14.12 -14.97 7.67
C ILE A 204 15.55 -15.21 8.13
N SER A 205 16.06 -16.40 7.83
CA SER A 205 17.44 -16.78 8.15
C SER A 205 18.45 -15.93 7.38
N ASP A 206 19.69 -15.86 7.89
CA ASP A 206 20.77 -15.15 7.18
C ASP A 206 21.06 -15.80 5.81
N ARG A 207 20.91 -17.12 5.71
CA ARG A 207 21.05 -17.86 4.45
C ARG A 207 20.02 -17.43 3.40
N GLU A 208 18.75 -17.31 3.80
CA GLU A 208 17.69 -16.86 2.90
C GLU A 208 17.91 -15.42 2.46
N LEU A 209 18.36 -14.55 3.38
CA LEU A 209 18.65 -13.15 3.06
C LEU A 209 19.85 -13.02 2.12
N ALA A 210 20.91 -13.80 2.34
CA ALA A 210 22.11 -13.82 1.49
C ALA A 210 21.84 -14.40 0.09
N ALA A 211 20.78 -15.20 -0.06
CA ALA A 211 20.35 -15.74 -1.36
C ALA A 211 19.53 -14.74 -2.20
N LEU A 212 19.27 -13.52 -1.70
CA LEU A 212 18.63 -12.47 -2.48
C LEU A 212 19.64 -11.81 -3.42
N ASN A 213 19.21 -11.46 -4.62
CA ASN A 213 20.00 -10.71 -5.60
C ASN A 213 19.88 -9.22 -5.30
N LEU A 214 20.39 -8.82 -4.13
CA LEU A 214 20.22 -7.50 -3.54
C LEU A 214 21.54 -6.72 -3.53
N ASP A 215 21.52 -5.50 -4.05
CA ASP A 215 22.65 -4.57 -4.02
C ASP A 215 22.27 -3.30 -3.26
N ILE A 216 23.05 -2.94 -2.24
CA ILE A 216 22.81 -1.74 -1.44
C ILE A 216 23.38 -0.51 -2.15
N PHE A 217 22.67 0.62 -2.12
CA PHE A 217 23.16 1.87 -2.71
C PHE A 217 22.74 3.09 -1.88
N HIS A 218 23.52 4.18 -1.95
CA HIS A 218 23.25 5.43 -1.22
C HIS A 218 22.85 5.23 0.26
N GLY A 219 23.74 4.56 1.02
CA GLY A 219 23.58 4.33 2.46
C GLY A 219 22.94 2.98 2.79
N GLU A 220 22.48 2.81 4.03
CA GLU A 220 22.02 1.50 4.54
C GLU A 220 20.57 1.15 4.15
N TRP A 221 19.79 2.13 3.69
CA TRP A 221 18.34 1.96 3.56
C TRP A 221 17.90 1.62 2.14
N ASN A 222 18.59 2.14 1.12
CA ASN A 222 18.17 1.96 -0.26
C ASN A 222 18.90 0.80 -0.91
N TYR A 223 18.19 0.07 -1.77
CA TYR A 223 18.74 -1.12 -2.39
C TYR A 223 18.03 -1.43 -3.70
N PHE A 224 18.75 -2.14 -4.57
CA PHE A 224 18.23 -2.76 -5.77
C PHE A 224 17.98 -4.24 -5.51
N ILE A 225 16.94 -4.78 -6.11
CA ILE A 225 16.67 -6.22 -6.18
C ILE A 225 16.54 -6.56 -7.66
N SER A 226 17.44 -7.41 -8.14
CA SER A 226 17.40 -7.88 -9.52
C SER A 226 16.62 -9.19 -9.61
N PRO A 227 15.93 -9.47 -10.72
CA PRO A 227 15.31 -10.77 -10.94
C PRO A 227 16.38 -11.87 -10.89
N ARG A 228 15.99 -13.06 -10.43
CA ARG A 228 16.85 -14.24 -10.60
C ARG A 228 16.78 -14.62 -12.08
N LYS A 229 17.94 -14.83 -12.71
CA LYS A 229 17.98 -15.41 -14.06
C LYS A 229 17.20 -16.73 -14.00
N ARG A 230 16.16 -16.87 -14.83
CA ARG A 230 15.56 -18.19 -15.07
C ARG A 230 16.66 -19.04 -15.72
N HIS A 231 17.09 -20.08 -15.02
CA HIS A 231 17.88 -21.16 -15.61
C HIS A 231 16.98 -22.01 -16.49
#